data_AF-A0A150GCK0-F1
#
_entry.id   AF-A0A150GCK0-F1
#
_cell.length_a   1.000
_cell.length_b   1.000
_cell.length_c   1.000
_cell.angle_alpha   90.00
_cell.angle_beta   90.00
_cell.angle_gamma   90.00
#
_symmetry.space_group_name_H-M   'P 1'
#
loop_
_entity.id
_entity.type
_entity.pdbx_description
1 polymer ?
#
loop_
_entity_poly.entity_id
_entity_poly.type
_entity_poly.pdbx_seq_one_letter_code
_entity_poly.pdbx_strand_id
1 'polypeptide(L)'
;MQLTQGRTFAAQRAAKPAARVAVRTQVARVPQVNAAAVATKPNWEALASEMEFKSPLEIMDNALKTFGSDVAIAFSGAEDVALIEYAHLTGRPYRVFSLDTGRLNPETYRLFDAVEKHYKIRIEYTFPEAQEVMDLVRAKGLFSFYEDGHNECCRIRKVKPLRKQLKTLRSWITGQRKDQSPGTRTEVPVVQVDPVFEGLDGGPGSLIKYNPLSNMTSAEVWNFLRVMNVPTNSLHNCGYISIGCEPCTRPVLPNQAEREGRWWWEDAAAKECGLHSGNVKKADGTTEERKSERDLWPAGSAVATLSKEEVRALADGQRAQGTLAVLYAPWCPFCQRMEAAYEELAAQLAGGNVRVAKYQADIDREFCNEKLQLKTFPTIIYLPANSTQVIKYPSERRDTETLSMWVKTVAGK
;
A
#
# COMPACT_ATOMS: atom_id res chain seq x y z
N MET A 1 -51.71 22.82 40.55
CA MET A 1 -52.08 22.14 41.81
C MET A 1 -53.03 21.00 41.45
N GLN A 2 -52.93 19.89 42.18
CA GLN A 2 -53.65 18.61 42.06
C GLN A 2 -53.01 17.51 41.21
N LEU A 3 -52.33 16.67 41.98
CA LEU A 3 -51.83 15.32 41.73
C LEU A 3 -52.96 14.29 41.81
N THR A 4 -52.59 13.08 41.36
CA THR A 4 -53.13 11.75 41.69
C THR A 4 -54.36 11.27 40.92
N GLN A 5 -54.18 10.18 40.17
CA GLN A 5 -54.92 8.94 40.39
C GLN A 5 -54.07 7.75 39.95
N GLY A 6 -53.70 6.92 40.93
CA GLY A 6 -52.95 5.69 40.73
C GLY A 6 -53.81 4.60 40.10
N ARG A 7 -53.21 3.84 39.18
CA ARG A 7 -53.75 2.56 38.73
C ARG A 7 -52.96 1.43 39.38
N THR A 8 -53.70 0.62 40.12
CA THR A 8 -53.32 -0.64 40.76
C THR A 8 -52.83 -1.66 39.73
N PHE A 9 -51.66 -2.26 39.96
CA PHE A 9 -51.20 -3.44 39.23
C PHE A 9 -51.92 -4.69 39.74
N ALA A 10 -52.71 -5.32 38.86
CA ALA A 10 -53.26 -6.65 39.10
C ALA A 10 -52.18 -7.71 38.78
N ALA A 11 -51.91 -8.58 39.75
CA ALA A 11 -50.95 -9.67 39.62
C ALA A 11 -51.39 -10.68 38.54
N GLN A 12 -50.56 -10.86 37.51
CA GLN A 12 -50.72 -11.93 36.53
C GLN A 12 -50.11 -13.24 37.03
N ARG A 13 -50.87 -14.32 36.80
CA ARG A 13 -50.66 -15.70 37.26
C ARG A 13 -49.32 -16.31 36.81
N ALA A 14 -48.78 -17.18 37.66
CA ALA A 14 -47.61 -18.01 37.40
C ALA A 14 -47.80 -18.94 36.18
N ALA A 15 -46.84 -18.93 35.26
CA ALA A 15 -46.79 -19.82 34.11
C ALA A 15 -46.36 -21.25 34.53
N LYS A 16 -47.03 -22.27 33.99
CA LYS A 16 -46.67 -23.69 34.14
C LYS A 16 -45.37 -24.00 33.39
N PRO A 17 -44.47 -24.86 33.93
CA PRO A 17 -43.25 -25.22 33.24
C PRO A 17 -43.55 -26.16 32.06
N ALA A 18 -43.02 -25.84 30.89
CA ALA A 18 -43.09 -26.68 29.69
C ALA A 18 -42.22 -27.94 29.86
N ALA A 19 -42.76 -29.08 29.42
CA ALA A 19 -42.07 -30.36 29.42
C ALA A 19 -40.84 -30.33 28.50
N ARG A 20 -39.68 -30.78 28.99
CA ARG A 20 -38.45 -30.93 28.21
C ARG A 20 -38.59 -32.08 27.21
N VAL A 21 -38.63 -31.76 25.93
CA VAL A 21 -38.44 -32.74 24.84
C VAL A 21 -36.95 -33.06 24.76
N ALA A 22 -36.58 -34.30 25.05
CA ALA A 22 -35.21 -34.79 24.93
C ALA A 22 -34.88 -35.05 23.45
N VAL A 23 -34.04 -34.22 22.85
CA VAL A 23 -33.45 -34.47 21.53
C VAL A 23 -32.32 -35.50 21.72
N ARG A 24 -32.51 -36.72 21.21
CA ARG A 24 -31.46 -37.73 21.10
C ARG A 24 -30.43 -37.26 20.06
N THR A 25 -29.27 -36.78 20.52
CA THR A 25 -28.08 -36.61 19.68
C THR A 25 -27.50 -37.98 19.34
N GLN A 26 -27.67 -38.44 18.09
CA GLN A 26 -26.81 -39.47 17.52
C GLN A 26 -25.44 -38.84 17.27
N VAL A 27 -24.50 -39.05 18.20
CA VAL A 27 -23.10 -38.71 17.99
C VAL A 27 -22.49 -39.82 17.16
N ALA A 28 -22.25 -39.55 15.88
CA ALA A 28 -21.42 -40.40 15.04
C ALA A 28 -20.00 -40.48 15.64
N ARG A 29 -19.50 -41.70 15.79
CA ARG A 29 -18.19 -42.01 16.39
C ARG A 29 -17.08 -41.36 15.55
N VAL A 30 -16.37 -40.40 16.15
CA VAL A 30 -15.16 -39.79 15.56
C VAL A 30 -14.11 -40.89 15.36
N PRO A 31 -13.54 -41.07 14.15
CA PRO A 31 -12.42 -41.98 13.97
C PRO A 31 -11.21 -41.44 14.74
N GLN A 32 -10.66 -42.25 15.65
CA GLN A 32 -9.35 -41.96 16.23
C GLN A 32 -8.29 -42.08 15.12
N VAL A 33 -7.79 -40.94 14.65
CA VAL A 33 -6.61 -40.88 13.79
C VAL A 33 -5.35 -40.98 14.66
N ASN A 34 -4.55 -42.00 14.37
CA ASN A 34 -3.30 -42.29 15.05
C ASN A 34 -2.34 -41.09 14.97
N ALA A 35 -1.89 -40.65 16.14
CA ALA A 35 -0.82 -39.68 16.31
C ALA A 35 0.53 -40.33 15.98
N ALA A 36 0.92 -40.33 14.71
CA ALA A 36 2.31 -40.56 14.28
C ALA A 36 2.50 -40.20 12.79
N ALA A 37 2.30 -38.94 12.44
CA ALA A 37 2.98 -38.34 11.29
C ALA A 37 3.58 -37.04 11.80
N VAL A 38 4.90 -37.00 11.96
CA VAL A 38 5.61 -35.74 12.17
C VAL A 38 5.33 -34.91 10.93
N ALA A 39 4.37 -33.99 11.02
CA ALA A 39 4.01 -33.11 9.92
C ALA A 39 5.23 -32.25 9.60
N THR A 40 5.95 -32.62 8.55
CA THR A 40 6.97 -31.77 7.95
C THR A 40 6.30 -30.43 7.66
N LYS A 41 6.85 -29.34 8.24
CA LYS A 41 6.39 -27.99 7.89
C LYS A 41 6.43 -27.86 6.36
N PRO A 42 5.35 -27.39 5.71
CA PRO A 42 5.36 -27.22 4.27
C PRO A 42 6.52 -26.30 3.85
N ASN A 43 7.27 -26.70 2.83
CA ASN A 43 8.33 -25.86 2.28
C ASN A 43 7.71 -24.79 1.38
N TRP A 44 7.44 -23.62 1.96
CA TRP A 44 6.81 -22.50 1.27
C TRP A 44 7.71 -21.87 0.19
N GLU A 45 9.03 -21.97 0.31
CA GLU A 45 9.99 -21.48 -0.70
C GLU A 45 9.94 -22.34 -1.96
N ALA A 46 9.85 -23.67 -1.78
CA ALA A 46 9.65 -24.59 -2.90
C ALA A 46 8.30 -24.34 -3.58
N LEU A 47 7.22 -24.13 -2.80
CA LEU A 47 5.90 -23.81 -3.36
C LEU A 47 5.91 -22.48 -4.11
N ALA A 48 6.57 -21.44 -3.57
CA ALA A 48 6.73 -20.16 -4.25
C ALA A 48 7.43 -20.32 -5.61
N SER A 49 8.48 -21.15 -5.66
CA SER A 49 9.22 -21.44 -6.89
C SER A 49 8.37 -22.20 -7.91
N GLU A 50 7.57 -23.18 -7.44
CA GLU A 50 6.65 -23.95 -8.29
C GLU A 50 5.55 -23.05 -8.88
N MET A 51 5.04 -22.10 -8.08
CA MET A 51 3.94 -21.22 -8.46
C MET A 51 4.38 -20.00 -9.28
N GLU A 52 5.67 -19.65 -9.33
CA GLU A 52 6.15 -18.38 -9.93
C GLU A 52 5.71 -18.21 -11.39
N PHE A 53 5.66 -19.30 -12.16
CA PHE A 53 5.29 -19.29 -13.58
C PHE A 53 3.88 -19.82 -13.87
N LYS A 54 3.08 -20.01 -12.82
CA LYS A 54 1.71 -20.50 -12.94
C LYS A 54 0.73 -19.37 -13.25
N SER A 55 -0.39 -19.71 -13.89
CA SER A 55 -1.45 -18.73 -14.13
C SER A 55 -2.09 -18.28 -12.80
N PRO A 56 -2.68 -17.06 -12.74
CA PRO A 56 -3.43 -16.63 -11.57
C PRO A 56 -4.52 -17.62 -11.14
N LEU A 57 -5.16 -18.29 -12.11
CA LEU A 57 -6.19 -19.30 -11.84
C LEU A 57 -5.61 -20.54 -11.13
N GLU A 58 -4.46 -21.05 -11.56
CA GLU A 58 -3.77 -22.16 -10.90
C GLU A 58 -3.30 -21.79 -9.49
N ILE A 59 -2.78 -20.57 -9.31
CA ILE A 59 -2.36 -20.06 -8.00
C ILE A 59 -3.56 -19.93 -7.05
N MET A 60 -4.68 -19.42 -7.56
CA MET A 60 -5.94 -19.34 -6.80
C MET A 60 -6.49 -20.71 -6.44
N ASP A 61 -6.52 -21.67 -7.38
CA ASP A 61 -6.95 -23.04 -7.11
C ASP A 61 -6.08 -23.68 -6.02
N ASN A 62 -4.76 -23.50 -6.09
CA ASN A 62 -3.82 -24.00 -5.09
C ASN A 62 -4.12 -23.43 -3.69
N ALA A 63 -4.27 -22.11 -3.56
CA ALA A 63 -4.54 -21.47 -2.28
C ALA A 63 -5.87 -21.97 -1.67
N LEU A 64 -6.95 -21.96 -2.46
CA LEU A 64 -8.28 -22.37 -2.01
C LEU A 64 -8.34 -23.87 -1.68
N LYS A 65 -7.65 -24.72 -2.44
CA LYS A 65 -7.53 -26.15 -2.17
C LYS A 65 -6.74 -26.44 -0.89
N THR A 66 -5.66 -25.71 -0.66
CA THR A 66 -4.72 -25.96 0.45
C THR A 66 -5.30 -25.53 1.79
N PHE A 67 -5.95 -24.36 1.83
CA PHE A 67 -6.39 -23.74 3.09
C PHE A 67 -7.91 -23.78 3.31
N GLY A 68 -8.72 -24.05 2.28
CA GLY A 68 -10.17 -24.18 2.41
C GLY A 68 -10.82 -22.96 3.06
N SER A 69 -11.46 -23.14 4.21
CA SER A 69 -12.11 -22.06 4.97
C SER A 69 -11.14 -21.13 5.70
N ASP A 70 -9.86 -21.49 5.82
CA ASP A 70 -8.85 -20.74 6.57
C ASP A 70 -8.07 -19.75 5.69
N VAL A 71 -8.51 -19.57 4.44
CA VAL A 71 -8.02 -18.54 3.52
C VAL A 71 -9.13 -17.57 3.12
N ALA A 72 -8.77 -16.29 3.01
CA ALA A 72 -9.68 -15.27 2.50
C ALA A 72 -8.98 -14.29 1.56
N ILE A 73 -9.75 -13.78 0.60
CA ILE A 73 -9.32 -12.77 -0.37
C ILE A 73 -9.49 -11.39 0.27
N ALA A 74 -8.40 -10.62 0.30
CA ALA A 74 -8.45 -9.22 0.69
C ALA A 74 -8.89 -8.39 -0.52
N PHE A 75 -10.11 -7.84 -0.46
CA PHE A 75 -10.67 -7.01 -1.52
C PHE A 75 -10.71 -5.54 -1.09
N SER A 76 -10.03 -4.67 -1.83
CA SER A 76 -9.94 -3.24 -1.55
C SER A 76 -10.97 -2.38 -2.27
N GLY A 77 -11.76 -2.96 -3.18
CA GLY A 77 -12.77 -2.26 -3.96
C GLY A 77 -12.18 -1.49 -5.15
N ALA A 78 -11.13 -2.04 -5.75
CA ALA A 78 -10.44 -1.49 -6.91
C ALA A 78 -10.33 -2.57 -8.02
N GLU A 79 -9.22 -2.58 -8.77
CA GLU A 79 -8.97 -3.57 -9.84
C GLU A 79 -8.72 -4.99 -9.31
N ASP A 80 -8.48 -5.13 -8.00
CA ASP A 80 -8.30 -6.41 -7.31
C ASP A 80 -9.59 -7.25 -7.21
N VAL A 81 -10.73 -6.74 -7.69
CA VAL A 81 -11.94 -7.55 -7.97
C VAL A 81 -11.64 -8.71 -8.92
N ALA A 82 -10.59 -8.62 -9.74
CA ALA A 82 -10.10 -9.72 -10.57
C ALA A 82 -9.82 -11.00 -9.77
N LEU A 83 -9.40 -10.89 -8.51
CA LEU A 83 -9.18 -12.06 -7.64
C LEU A 83 -10.47 -12.80 -7.30
N ILE A 84 -11.58 -12.07 -7.14
CA ILE A 84 -12.89 -12.66 -6.87
C ILE A 84 -13.38 -13.40 -8.12
N GLU A 85 -13.18 -12.82 -9.31
CA GLU A 85 -13.48 -13.50 -10.57
C GLU A 85 -12.65 -14.79 -10.73
N TYR A 86 -11.33 -14.73 -10.50
CA TYR A 86 -10.50 -15.95 -10.54
C TYR A 86 -10.96 -17.00 -9.53
N ALA A 87 -11.29 -16.59 -8.29
CA ALA A 87 -11.82 -17.49 -7.28
C ALA A 87 -13.12 -18.14 -7.75
N HIS A 88 -14.02 -17.36 -8.34
CA HIS A 88 -15.28 -17.85 -8.90
C HIS A 88 -15.06 -18.89 -9.99
N LEU A 89 -14.11 -18.65 -10.90
CA LEU A 89 -13.75 -19.57 -11.98
C LEU A 89 -13.18 -20.91 -11.49
N THR A 90 -12.58 -20.98 -10.29
CA THR A 90 -12.13 -22.25 -9.71
C THR A 90 -13.29 -23.18 -9.35
N GLY A 91 -14.51 -22.66 -9.18
CA GLY A 91 -15.67 -23.40 -8.68
C GLY A 91 -15.57 -23.82 -7.21
N ARG A 92 -14.54 -23.39 -6.47
CA ARG A 92 -14.38 -23.68 -5.03
C ARG A 92 -15.11 -22.65 -4.17
N PRO A 93 -15.53 -23.01 -2.95
CA PRO A 93 -15.92 -22.02 -1.95
C PRO A 93 -14.75 -21.08 -1.62
N TYR A 94 -15.04 -19.79 -1.45
CA TYR A 94 -14.05 -18.79 -1.09
C TYR A 94 -14.65 -17.75 -0.15
N ARG A 95 -13.79 -17.11 0.64
CA ARG A 95 -14.12 -16.01 1.55
C ARG A 95 -13.52 -14.72 1.04
N VAL A 96 -14.20 -13.61 1.27
CA VAL A 96 -13.74 -12.27 0.90
C VAL A 96 -13.89 -11.37 2.11
N PHE A 97 -12.87 -10.57 2.40
CA PHE A 97 -12.95 -9.53 3.43
C PHE A 97 -12.48 -8.18 2.86
N SER A 98 -13.00 -7.10 3.42
CA SER A 98 -12.65 -5.73 3.03
C SER A 98 -12.42 -4.87 4.25
N LEU A 99 -11.39 -4.01 4.18
CA LEU A 99 -11.09 -3.06 5.25
C LEU A 99 -11.85 -1.77 5.01
N ASP A 100 -12.94 -1.56 5.75
CA ASP A 100 -13.64 -0.29 5.74
C ASP A 100 -12.97 0.68 6.72
N THR A 101 -12.25 1.65 6.17
CA THR A 101 -11.55 2.67 6.96
C THR A 101 -12.49 3.76 7.50
N GLY A 102 -13.76 3.77 7.08
CA GLY A 102 -14.74 4.83 7.28
C GLY A 102 -14.48 6.08 6.42
N ARG A 103 -13.54 5.99 5.46
CA ARG A 103 -13.10 7.10 4.58
C ARG A 103 -12.91 6.65 3.14
N LEU A 104 -13.55 5.56 2.73
CA LEU A 104 -13.54 5.10 1.35
C LEU A 104 -14.42 5.99 0.47
N ASN A 105 -14.18 5.97 -0.85
CA ASN A 105 -15.04 6.65 -1.79
C ASN A 105 -16.45 6.02 -1.78
N PRO A 106 -17.53 6.82 -1.95
CA PRO A 106 -18.88 6.28 -2.15
C PRO A 106 -18.96 5.26 -3.29
N GLU A 107 -18.19 5.47 -4.36
CA GLU A 107 -18.08 4.55 -5.50
C GLU A 107 -17.53 3.18 -5.11
N THR A 108 -16.60 3.13 -4.16
CA THR A 108 -16.05 1.88 -3.59
C THR A 108 -17.12 1.09 -2.85
N TYR A 109 -17.98 1.76 -2.07
CA TYR A 109 -19.12 1.10 -1.41
C TYR A 109 -20.14 0.57 -2.42
N ARG A 110 -20.44 1.33 -3.48
CA ARG A 110 -21.33 0.86 -4.55
C ARG A 110 -20.75 -0.36 -5.27
N LEU A 111 -19.43 -0.40 -5.47
CA LEU A 111 -18.77 -1.58 -6.03
C LEU A 111 -18.89 -2.78 -5.09
N PHE A 112 -18.69 -2.62 -3.78
CA PHE A 112 -18.86 -3.73 -2.83
C PHE A 112 -20.27 -4.34 -2.92
N ASP A 113 -21.31 -3.51 -2.92
CA ASP A 113 -22.69 -3.97 -3.10
C ASP A 113 -22.92 -4.66 -4.46
N ALA A 114 -22.36 -4.11 -5.55
CA ALA A 114 -22.46 -4.72 -6.87
C ALA A 114 -21.76 -6.10 -6.94
N VAL A 115 -20.58 -6.22 -6.33
CA VAL A 115 -19.80 -7.48 -6.26
C VAL A 115 -20.54 -8.52 -5.44
N GLU A 116 -21.08 -8.18 -4.26
CA GLU A 116 -21.88 -9.12 -3.47
C GLU A 116 -23.09 -9.65 -4.26
N LYS A 117 -23.80 -8.78 -4.98
CA LYS A 117 -24.95 -9.15 -5.80
C LYS A 117 -24.55 -10.02 -7.01
N HIS A 118 -23.45 -9.66 -7.68
CA HIS A 118 -22.98 -10.34 -8.88
C HIS A 118 -22.53 -11.77 -8.55
N TYR A 119 -21.68 -11.94 -7.53
CA TYR A 119 -21.11 -13.23 -7.15
C TYR A 119 -21.92 -14.00 -6.11
N LYS A 120 -22.99 -13.39 -5.56
CA LYS A 120 -23.84 -13.96 -4.49
C LYS A 120 -23.04 -14.34 -3.25
N ILE A 121 -22.08 -13.49 -2.89
CA ILE A 121 -21.24 -13.63 -1.70
C ILE A 121 -21.60 -12.58 -0.64
N ARG A 122 -21.04 -12.75 0.56
CA ARG A 122 -21.06 -11.72 1.61
C ARG A 122 -19.63 -11.38 1.99
N ILE A 123 -19.29 -10.11 1.87
CA ILE A 123 -17.96 -9.60 2.20
C ILE A 123 -17.88 -9.41 3.71
N GLU A 124 -16.80 -9.90 4.32
CA GLU A 124 -16.48 -9.70 5.72
C GLU A 124 -15.87 -8.29 5.91
N TYR A 125 -16.70 -7.29 6.21
CA TYR A 125 -16.22 -5.93 6.43
C TYR A 125 -15.54 -5.81 7.80
N THR A 126 -14.30 -5.31 7.81
CA THR A 126 -13.55 -5.01 9.03
C THR A 126 -13.45 -3.51 9.24
N PHE A 127 -13.89 -3.02 10.41
CA PHE A 127 -13.92 -1.60 10.76
C PHE A 127 -12.83 -1.24 11.79
N PRO A 128 -12.43 0.04 11.87
CA PRO A 128 -11.55 0.52 12.92
C PRO A 128 -12.21 0.59 14.29
N GLU A 129 -11.38 0.49 15.33
CA GLU A 129 -11.82 0.71 16.71
C GLU A 129 -12.25 2.16 16.91
N ALA A 130 -13.51 2.35 17.29
CA ALA A 130 -14.13 3.67 17.41
C ALA A 130 -13.36 4.59 18.35
N GLN A 131 -12.90 4.09 19.51
CA GLN A 131 -12.18 4.89 20.49
C GLN A 131 -10.85 5.42 19.93
N GLU A 132 -10.07 4.57 19.26
CA GLU A 132 -8.78 5.00 18.67
C GLU A 132 -8.99 6.05 17.57
N VAL A 133 -10.06 5.92 16.78
CA VAL A 133 -10.42 6.91 15.77
C VAL A 133 -10.82 8.23 16.42
N MET A 134 -11.63 8.20 17.48
CA MET A 134 -12.04 9.40 18.22
C MET A 134 -10.82 10.11 18.83
N ASP A 135 -9.89 9.36 19.42
CA ASP A 135 -8.69 9.93 20.04
C ASP A 135 -7.80 10.61 19.00
N LEU A 136 -7.54 9.94 17.85
CA LEU A 136 -6.80 10.54 16.74
C LEU A 136 -7.46 11.84 16.24
N VAL A 137 -8.77 11.80 15.99
CA VAL A 137 -9.48 12.93 15.39
C VAL A 137 -9.60 14.11 16.35
N ARG A 138 -9.80 13.86 17.65
CA ARG A 138 -9.83 14.93 18.67
C ARG A 138 -8.48 15.62 18.83
N ALA A 139 -7.39 14.85 18.74
CA ALA A 139 -6.04 15.40 18.89
C ALA A 139 -5.53 16.09 17.63
N LYS A 140 -5.81 15.55 16.44
CA LYS A 140 -5.14 15.94 15.18
C LYS A 140 -6.09 16.27 14.02
N GLY A 141 -7.39 16.29 14.26
CA GLY A 141 -8.41 16.55 13.23
C GLY A 141 -8.61 15.41 12.23
N LEU A 142 -9.35 15.68 11.17
CA LEU A 142 -9.78 14.67 10.18
C LEU A 142 -8.77 14.42 9.05
N PHE A 143 -7.69 15.21 8.98
CA PHE A 143 -6.75 15.27 7.86
C PHE A 143 -5.27 15.32 8.28
N SER A 144 -4.94 14.85 9.49
CA SER A 144 -3.57 14.85 10.03
C SER A 144 -2.54 14.21 9.09
N PHE A 145 -2.97 13.28 8.24
CA PHE A 145 -2.12 12.59 7.28
C PHE A 145 -1.49 13.49 6.21
N TYR A 146 -2.03 14.70 5.95
CA TYR A 146 -1.37 15.66 5.05
C TYR A 146 -0.14 16.32 5.69
N GLU A 147 -0.10 16.40 7.01
CA GLU A 147 0.96 17.08 7.77
C GLU A 147 1.96 16.06 8.34
N ASP A 148 1.43 15.01 8.98
CA ASP A 148 2.20 13.98 9.68
C ASP A 148 2.56 12.77 8.80
N GLY A 149 2.04 12.73 7.59
CA GLY A 149 2.05 11.55 6.74
C GLY A 149 0.98 10.51 7.11
N HIS A 150 0.70 9.60 6.18
CA HIS A 150 -0.44 8.70 6.24
C HIS A 150 -0.35 7.58 7.28
N ASN A 151 0.85 7.33 7.81
CA ASN A 151 1.17 6.14 8.59
C ASN A 151 0.30 5.97 9.83
N GLU A 152 0.12 7.01 10.64
CA GLU A 152 -0.66 6.92 11.87
C GLU A 152 -2.15 6.64 11.60
N CYS A 153 -2.74 7.39 10.66
CA CYS A 153 -4.12 7.20 10.24
C CYS A 153 -4.32 5.79 9.65
N CYS A 154 -3.43 5.33 8.78
CA CYS A 154 -3.49 3.98 8.23
C CYS A 154 -3.26 2.90 9.29
N ARG A 155 -2.38 3.14 10.27
CA ARG A 155 -2.17 2.21 11.39
C ARG A 155 -3.48 1.94 12.14
N ILE A 156 -4.20 3.01 12.48
CA ILE A 156 -5.47 2.93 13.22
C ILE A 156 -6.60 2.40 12.34
N ARG A 157 -6.74 2.94 11.12
CA ARG A 157 -7.89 2.66 10.26
C ARG A 157 -7.80 1.41 9.42
N LYS A 158 -6.59 0.91 9.15
CA LYS A 158 -6.34 -0.16 8.18
C LYS A 158 -5.51 -1.30 8.76
N VAL A 159 -4.35 -1.01 9.34
CA VAL A 159 -3.40 -2.04 9.82
C VAL A 159 -3.94 -2.76 11.06
N LYS A 160 -4.47 -2.04 12.06
CA LYS A 160 -5.03 -2.65 13.28
C LYS A 160 -6.24 -3.53 12.98
N PRO A 161 -7.24 -3.09 12.19
CA PRO A 161 -8.34 -3.93 11.74
C PRO A 161 -7.87 -5.16 10.98
N LEU A 162 -6.96 -4.98 10.01
CA LEU A 162 -6.40 -6.10 9.25
C LEU A 162 -5.77 -7.14 10.18
N ARG A 163 -4.94 -6.71 11.14
CA ARG A 163 -4.30 -7.64 12.09
C ARG A 163 -5.33 -8.47 12.86
N LYS A 164 -6.49 -7.91 13.21
CA LYS A 164 -7.56 -8.66 13.86
C LYS A 164 -8.17 -9.69 12.92
N GLN A 165 -8.43 -9.32 11.66
CA GLN A 165 -8.96 -10.23 10.65
C GLN A 165 -7.99 -11.37 10.34
N LEU A 166 -6.70 -11.08 10.14
CA LEU A 166 -5.69 -12.08 9.78
C LEU A 166 -5.43 -13.09 10.90
N LYS A 167 -5.63 -12.72 12.18
CA LYS A 167 -5.60 -13.67 13.31
C LYS A 167 -6.68 -14.75 13.25
N THR A 168 -7.62 -14.66 12.32
CA THR A 168 -8.65 -15.70 12.08
C THR A 168 -8.31 -16.61 10.89
N LEU A 169 -7.17 -16.39 10.23
CA LEU A 169 -6.80 -17.03 8.96
C LEU A 169 -5.42 -17.68 9.04
N ARG A 170 -5.21 -18.76 8.28
CA ARG A 170 -3.88 -19.36 8.05
C ARG A 170 -3.26 -18.86 6.74
N SER A 171 -4.09 -18.35 5.83
CA SER A 171 -3.61 -17.71 4.61
C SER A 171 -4.50 -16.54 4.17
N TRP A 172 -3.94 -15.63 3.38
CA TRP A 172 -4.70 -14.56 2.74
C TRP A 172 -4.17 -14.28 1.33
N ILE A 173 -5.06 -13.78 0.47
CA ILE A 173 -4.79 -13.53 -0.94
C ILE A 173 -4.91 -12.03 -1.20
N THR A 174 -3.91 -11.42 -1.86
CA THR A 174 -3.92 -9.98 -2.16
C THR A 174 -3.63 -9.69 -3.63
N GLY A 175 -4.16 -8.56 -4.13
CA GLY A 175 -4.02 -8.14 -5.53
C GLY A 175 -2.73 -7.38 -5.83
N GLN A 176 -1.67 -7.56 -5.04
CA GLN A 176 -0.41 -6.85 -5.23
C GLN A 176 0.29 -7.34 -6.50
N ARG A 177 0.73 -6.40 -7.35
CA ARG A 177 1.46 -6.70 -8.60
C ARG A 177 2.81 -5.99 -8.65
N LYS A 178 3.76 -6.58 -9.39
CA LYS A 178 5.11 -6.01 -9.58
C LYS A 178 5.08 -4.69 -10.35
N ASP A 179 4.13 -4.55 -11.28
CA ASP A 179 4.02 -3.39 -12.17
C ASP A 179 3.40 -2.14 -11.52
N GLN A 180 2.79 -2.28 -10.34
CA GLN A 180 2.06 -1.20 -9.68
C GLN A 180 2.97 -0.05 -9.23
N SER A 181 4.22 -0.32 -8.89
CA SER A 181 5.13 0.72 -8.41
C SER A 181 6.54 0.57 -8.98
N PRO A 182 7.09 1.59 -9.67
CA PRO A 182 8.49 1.62 -10.07
C PRO A 182 9.42 1.61 -8.84
N GLY A 183 9.78 0.42 -8.36
CA GLY A 183 10.87 0.21 -7.40
C GLY A 183 10.49 -0.11 -5.94
N THR A 184 9.20 -0.11 -5.55
CA THR A 184 8.77 -0.63 -4.23
C THR A 184 8.11 -2.01 -4.30
N ARG A 185 7.69 -2.46 -5.49
CA ARG A 185 6.96 -3.73 -5.68
C ARG A 185 7.59 -4.71 -6.67
N THR A 186 8.76 -4.40 -7.21
CA THR A 186 9.45 -5.20 -8.23
C THR A 186 9.77 -6.65 -7.84
N GLU A 187 9.74 -6.97 -6.54
CA GLU A 187 10.10 -8.30 -6.00
C GLU A 187 8.94 -8.99 -5.26
N VAL A 188 7.67 -8.63 -5.53
CA VAL A 188 6.53 -9.27 -4.86
C VAL A 188 6.46 -10.77 -5.23
N PRO A 189 6.62 -11.71 -4.29
CA PRO A 189 6.53 -13.15 -4.58
C PRO A 189 5.08 -13.58 -4.79
N VAL A 190 4.85 -14.59 -5.64
CA VAL A 190 3.51 -15.19 -5.82
C VAL A 190 2.97 -15.87 -4.56
N VAL A 191 3.87 -16.45 -3.75
CA VAL A 191 3.58 -17.06 -2.45
C VAL A 191 4.71 -16.70 -1.52
N GLN A 192 4.38 -16.30 -0.29
CA GLN A 192 5.36 -16.04 0.75
C GLN A 192 4.78 -16.33 2.13
N VAL A 193 5.64 -16.64 3.09
CA VAL A 193 5.31 -16.43 4.50
C VAL A 193 5.11 -14.94 4.71
N ASP A 194 4.01 -14.55 5.37
CA ASP A 194 3.73 -13.14 5.60
C ASP A 194 4.82 -12.51 6.49
N PRO A 195 5.51 -11.46 6.02
CA PRO A 195 6.63 -10.88 6.76
C PRO A 195 6.20 -9.91 7.88
N VAL A 196 4.91 -9.57 7.99
CA VAL A 196 4.42 -8.49 8.87
C VAL A 196 3.39 -9.01 9.88
N PHE A 197 2.52 -9.92 9.46
CA PHE A 197 1.37 -10.36 10.23
C PHE A 197 1.46 -11.83 10.62
N GLU A 198 0.79 -12.14 11.72
CA GLU A 198 0.63 -13.50 12.23
C GLU A 198 -0.79 -13.97 11.96
N GLY A 199 -0.93 -15.26 11.71
CA GLY A 199 -2.18 -15.93 11.41
C GLY A 199 -2.80 -16.58 12.64
N LEU A 200 -3.74 -17.47 12.40
CA LEU A 200 -4.50 -18.21 13.40
C LEU A 200 -3.61 -18.98 14.40
N ASP A 201 -2.53 -19.59 13.92
CA ASP A 201 -1.64 -20.41 14.75
C ASP A 201 -0.72 -19.56 15.65
N GLY A 202 -0.62 -18.24 15.41
CA GLY A 202 0.21 -17.31 16.17
C GLY A 202 1.73 -17.48 15.94
N GLY A 203 2.47 -16.39 16.15
CA GLY A 203 3.93 -16.37 16.03
C GLY A 203 4.46 -16.30 14.58
N PRO A 204 5.79 -16.13 14.41
CA PRO A 204 6.41 -15.98 13.10
C PRO A 204 6.19 -17.19 12.20
N GLY A 205 5.79 -16.96 10.95
CA GLY A 205 5.56 -18.04 9.99
C GLY A 205 4.17 -18.65 9.98
N SER A 206 3.23 -18.11 10.77
CA SER A 206 1.88 -18.65 10.94
C SER A 206 0.87 -18.22 9.86
N LEU A 207 1.23 -17.27 8.99
CA LEU A 207 0.35 -16.75 7.94
C LEU A 207 1.05 -16.84 6.58
N ILE A 208 0.34 -17.39 5.59
CA ILE A 208 0.83 -17.47 4.21
C ILE A 208 0.10 -16.44 3.34
N LYS A 209 0.86 -15.63 2.61
CA LYS A 209 0.34 -14.62 1.70
C LYS A 209 0.51 -15.07 0.25
N TYR A 210 -0.60 -15.07 -0.50
CA TYR A 210 -0.61 -15.28 -1.94
C TYR A 210 -0.79 -13.95 -2.68
N ASN A 211 -0.07 -13.77 -3.78
CA ASN A 211 -0.20 -12.65 -4.73
C ASN A 211 -0.38 -13.20 -6.16
N PRO A 212 -1.57 -13.74 -6.51
CA PRO A 212 -1.81 -14.40 -7.79
C PRO A 212 -1.59 -13.50 -9.01
N LEU A 213 -1.78 -12.19 -8.83
CA LEU A 213 -1.60 -11.19 -9.88
C LEU A 213 -0.16 -10.65 -9.94
N SER A 214 0.79 -11.21 -9.18
CA SER A 214 2.12 -10.64 -9.01
C SER A 214 2.82 -10.35 -10.35
N ASN A 215 2.72 -11.29 -11.29
CA ASN A 215 3.33 -11.25 -12.61
C ASN A 215 2.41 -10.67 -13.70
N MET A 216 1.19 -10.24 -13.36
CA MET A 216 0.29 -9.57 -14.31
C MET A 216 0.57 -8.08 -14.38
N THR A 217 0.53 -7.55 -15.60
CA THR A 217 0.48 -6.12 -15.87
C THR A 217 -0.93 -5.58 -15.68
N SER A 218 -1.03 -4.27 -15.45
CA SER A 218 -2.28 -3.52 -15.38
C SER A 218 -3.12 -3.71 -16.64
N ALA A 219 -2.48 -3.73 -17.82
CA ALA A 219 -3.16 -3.97 -19.08
C ALA A 219 -3.81 -5.36 -19.15
N GLU A 220 -3.12 -6.40 -18.67
CA GLU A 220 -3.66 -7.77 -18.61
C GLU A 220 -4.82 -7.88 -17.63
N VAL A 221 -4.71 -7.28 -16.44
CA VAL A 221 -5.82 -7.23 -15.46
C VAL A 221 -7.03 -6.54 -16.06
N TRP A 222 -6.85 -5.38 -16.70
CA TRP A 222 -7.94 -4.66 -17.33
C TRP A 222 -8.57 -5.39 -18.53
N ASN A 223 -7.76 -6.09 -19.33
CA ASN A 223 -8.26 -6.94 -20.40
C ASN A 223 -9.12 -8.07 -19.83
N PHE A 224 -8.65 -8.73 -18.78
CA PHE A 224 -9.39 -9.79 -18.11
C PHE A 224 -10.73 -9.28 -17.56
N LEU A 225 -10.74 -8.18 -16.80
CA LEU A 225 -11.96 -7.60 -16.23
C LEU A 225 -13.00 -7.24 -17.31
N ARG A 226 -12.55 -6.70 -18.45
CA ARG A 226 -13.43 -6.36 -19.59
C ARG A 226 -14.01 -7.61 -20.26
N VAL A 227 -13.17 -8.59 -20.57
CA VAL A 227 -13.60 -9.83 -21.25
C VAL A 227 -14.58 -10.62 -20.39
N MET A 228 -14.34 -10.65 -19.08
CA MET A 228 -15.19 -11.36 -18.12
C MET A 228 -16.41 -10.55 -17.67
N ASN A 229 -16.56 -9.30 -18.14
CA ASN A 229 -17.66 -8.40 -17.76
C ASN A 229 -17.82 -8.23 -16.24
N VAL A 230 -16.70 -8.12 -15.54
CA VAL A 230 -16.64 -7.98 -14.08
C VAL A 230 -17.06 -6.57 -13.69
N PRO A 231 -17.91 -6.38 -12.65
CA PRO A 231 -18.21 -5.05 -12.14
C PRO A 231 -16.94 -4.37 -11.62
N THR A 232 -16.68 -3.14 -12.06
CA THR A 232 -15.49 -2.36 -11.67
C THR A 232 -15.87 -1.04 -11.01
N ASN A 233 -14.93 -0.45 -10.28
CA ASN A 233 -15.15 0.83 -9.60
C ASN A 233 -15.34 1.94 -10.64
N SER A 234 -16.43 2.72 -10.53
CA SER A 234 -16.72 3.78 -11.49
C SER A 234 -15.66 4.88 -11.55
N LEU A 235 -14.84 5.04 -10.50
CA LEU A 235 -13.72 5.99 -10.49
C LEU A 235 -12.67 5.68 -11.56
N HIS A 236 -12.57 4.44 -12.03
CA HIS A 236 -11.67 4.11 -13.13
C HIS A 236 -12.03 4.83 -14.44
N ASN A 237 -13.30 5.21 -14.63
CA ASN A 237 -13.74 6.04 -15.75
C ASN A 237 -13.41 7.54 -15.56
N CYS A 238 -12.89 7.91 -14.38
CA CYS A 238 -12.56 9.28 -14.00
C CYS A 238 -11.03 9.48 -13.84
N GLY A 239 -10.20 8.61 -14.43
CA GLY A 239 -8.74 8.70 -14.38
C GLY A 239 -8.09 8.16 -13.11
N TYR A 240 -8.85 7.50 -12.23
CA TYR A 240 -8.28 6.79 -11.09
C TYR A 240 -7.76 5.43 -11.52
N ILE A 241 -6.43 5.24 -11.51
CA ILE A 241 -5.84 3.92 -11.77
C ILE A 241 -5.72 3.14 -10.44
N SER A 242 -5.00 3.69 -9.45
CA SER A 242 -4.94 3.13 -8.10
C SER A 242 -5.99 3.77 -7.19
N ILE A 243 -6.82 2.97 -6.52
CA ILE A 243 -7.88 3.44 -5.63
C ILE A 243 -7.55 3.15 -4.15
N GLY A 244 -7.92 4.07 -3.27
CA GLY A 244 -7.72 3.98 -1.84
C GLY A 244 -8.84 4.66 -1.05
N CYS A 245 -8.50 5.23 0.10
CA CYS A 245 -9.41 6.15 0.79
C CYS A 245 -9.54 7.44 -0.02
N GLU A 246 -10.73 8.03 -0.01
CA GLU A 246 -11.05 9.25 -0.75
C GLU A 246 -10.03 10.39 -0.53
N PRO A 247 -9.67 10.78 0.71
CA PRO A 247 -8.81 11.94 0.91
C PRO A 247 -7.34 11.67 0.55
N CYS A 248 -6.97 10.41 0.32
CA CYS A 248 -5.59 10.00 0.05
C CYS A 248 -5.42 9.43 -1.37
N THR A 249 -6.42 9.63 -2.23
CA THR A 249 -6.44 9.13 -3.61
C THR A 249 -6.89 10.24 -4.58
N ARG A 250 -6.16 10.43 -5.68
CA ARG A 250 -6.50 11.34 -6.78
C ARG A 250 -6.33 10.64 -8.13
N PRO A 251 -6.99 11.11 -9.21
CA PRO A 251 -6.71 10.58 -10.54
C PRO A 251 -5.28 10.92 -10.97
N VAL A 252 -4.78 10.17 -11.95
CA VAL A 252 -3.47 10.41 -12.55
C VAL A 252 -3.62 10.90 -13.99
N LEU A 253 -2.63 11.66 -14.45
CA LEU A 253 -2.59 12.15 -15.83
C LEU A 253 -2.22 11.01 -16.81
N PRO A 254 -2.47 11.20 -18.13
CA PRO A 254 -1.97 10.27 -19.13
C PRO A 254 -0.47 9.99 -18.94
N ASN A 255 -0.09 8.71 -18.98
CA ASN A 255 1.28 8.22 -18.79
C ASN A 255 1.90 8.44 -17.40
N GLN A 256 1.18 9.01 -16.44
CA GLN A 256 1.66 9.11 -15.07
C GLN A 256 1.58 7.73 -14.38
N ALA A 257 2.54 7.40 -13.50
CA ALA A 257 2.52 6.10 -12.83
C ALA A 257 1.33 5.99 -11.86
N GLU A 258 0.72 4.79 -11.76
CA GLU A 258 -0.54 4.60 -11.03
C GLU A 258 -0.47 4.98 -9.54
N ARG A 259 0.69 4.83 -8.91
CA ARG A 259 0.92 5.15 -7.49
C ARG A 259 1.09 6.63 -7.22
N GLU A 260 1.32 7.46 -8.25
CA GLU A 260 1.39 8.92 -8.10
C GLU A 260 0.04 9.55 -7.73
N GLY A 261 -1.06 8.80 -7.91
CA GLY A 261 -2.39 9.15 -7.42
C GLY A 261 -2.56 8.91 -5.92
N ARG A 262 -1.58 8.32 -5.23
CA ARG A 262 -1.66 7.86 -3.83
C ARG A 262 -0.66 8.61 -2.96
N TRP A 263 -1.14 9.16 -1.84
CA TRP A 263 -0.30 9.92 -0.90
C TRP A 263 0.63 10.90 -1.63
N TRP A 264 0.08 11.65 -2.58
CA TRP A 264 0.85 12.43 -3.57
C TRP A 264 1.68 13.57 -2.94
N TRP A 265 1.39 13.93 -1.69
CA TRP A 265 2.16 14.89 -0.91
C TRP A 265 3.41 14.28 -0.26
N GLU A 266 3.49 12.96 -0.18
CA GLU A 266 4.64 12.22 0.34
C GLU A 266 5.60 11.83 -0.78
N ASP A 267 6.85 11.57 -0.42
CA ASP A 267 7.87 11.09 -1.34
C ASP A 267 7.70 9.61 -1.69
N ALA A 268 8.13 9.22 -2.90
CA ALA A 268 7.97 7.87 -3.46
C ALA A 268 8.38 6.73 -2.51
N ALA A 269 9.49 6.88 -1.76
CA ALA A 269 9.97 5.85 -0.84
C ALA A 269 9.08 5.68 0.42
N ALA A 270 8.25 6.67 0.76
CA ALA A 270 7.26 6.59 1.84
C ALA A 270 5.89 6.09 1.37
N LYS A 271 5.62 6.03 0.07
CA LYS A 271 4.30 5.67 -0.48
C LYS A 271 4.09 4.17 -0.50
N GLU A 272 4.25 3.47 0.60
CA GLU A 272 3.77 2.09 0.71
C GLU A 272 2.84 1.93 1.89
N CYS A 273 1.78 1.14 1.66
CA CYS A 273 0.82 0.90 2.71
C CYS A 273 1.48 0.06 3.80
N GLY A 274 1.28 0.40 5.07
CA GLY A 274 1.72 -0.42 6.20
C GLY A 274 1.21 -1.88 6.21
N LEU A 275 0.31 -2.27 5.31
CA LEU A 275 -0.07 -3.68 5.09
C LEU A 275 1.00 -4.51 4.36
N HIS A 276 1.90 -3.87 3.62
CA HIS A 276 2.84 -4.55 2.73
C HIS A 276 4.29 -4.09 2.97
N SER A 277 4.55 -3.43 4.11
CA SER A 277 5.85 -2.87 4.46
C SER A 277 6.97 -3.91 4.51
N GLY A 278 6.67 -5.20 4.70
CA GLY A 278 7.68 -6.26 4.70
C GLY A 278 8.25 -6.61 3.33
N ASN A 279 7.57 -6.25 2.24
CA ASN A 279 8.07 -6.45 0.87
C ASN A 279 8.85 -5.23 0.35
N VAL A 280 8.78 -4.11 1.07
CA VAL A 280 9.64 -2.96 0.82
C VAL A 280 10.97 -3.28 1.45
N LYS A 281 12.05 -3.32 0.66
CA LYS A 281 13.40 -3.28 1.24
C LYS A 281 13.48 -2.00 2.04
N LYS A 282 13.36 -2.11 3.36
CA LYS A 282 13.50 -0.99 4.28
C LYS A 282 14.80 -0.28 3.94
N ALA A 283 14.70 0.98 3.55
CA ALA A 283 15.84 1.88 3.57
C ALA A 283 16.06 2.40 5.03
N ASP A 284 15.21 1.97 5.94
CA ASP A 284 14.98 2.43 7.30
C ASP A 284 15.17 1.28 8.31
N GLY A 285 16.43 0.88 8.49
CA GLY A 285 16.91 0.23 9.70
C GLY A 285 17.46 1.30 10.65
N THR A 286 16.62 1.86 11.52
CA THR A 286 17.12 2.69 12.63
C THR A 286 17.76 1.76 13.67
N THR A 287 19.06 1.51 13.49
CA THR A 287 20.16 1.53 14.48
C THR A 287 21.33 0.77 13.85
N GLU A 288 22.05 1.46 12.98
CA GLU A 288 23.50 1.43 12.81
C GLU A 288 23.82 2.32 11.60
N GLU A 289 24.81 3.20 11.73
CA GLU A 289 25.30 4.06 10.66
C GLU A 289 25.76 3.22 9.46
N ARG A 290 24.87 2.88 8.54
CA ARG A 290 25.28 2.36 7.23
C ARG A 290 25.82 3.50 6.40
N LYS A 291 27.09 3.82 6.60
CA LYS A 291 27.92 4.47 5.59
C LYS A 291 28.00 3.50 4.42
N SER A 292 27.25 3.76 3.35
CA SER A 292 27.70 3.30 2.05
C SER A 292 29.03 3.99 1.78
N GLU A 293 30.10 3.22 1.64
CA GLU A 293 31.45 3.76 1.40
C GLU A 293 31.58 4.47 0.04
N ARG A 294 30.65 4.22 -0.90
CA ARG A 294 30.66 4.87 -2.22
C ARG A 294 29.74 6.08 -2.25
N ASP A 295 30.28 7.20 -2.72
CA ASP A 295 29.53 8.38 -3.13
C ASP A 295 28.75 8.06 -4.42
N LEU A 296 27.54 8.61 -4.57
CA LEU A 296 26.78 8.53 -5.82
C LEU A 296 27.17 9.73 -6.69
N TRP A 297 27.42 9.53 -7.99
CA TRP A 297 27.94 10.56 -8.90
C TRP A 297 29.31 11.14 -8.45
N PRO A 298 30.38 10.34 -8.42
CA PRO A 298 31.69 10.75 -7.87
C PRO A 298 32.36 11.89 -8.67
N ALA A 299 33.47 12.40 -8.15
CA ALA A 299 34.25 13.46 -8.80
C ALA A 299 34.57 13.12 -10.27
N GLY A 300 34.22 14.03 -11.19
CA GLY A 300 34.29 13.83 -12.64
C GLY A 300 32.93 13.56 -13.32
N SER A 301 31.87 13.34 -12.52
CA SER A 301 30.49 13.35 -12.98
C SER A 301 30.07 14.72 -13.53
N ALA A 302 29.16 14.72 -14.52
CA ALA A 302 28.49 15.92 -15.00
C ALA A 302 27.56 16.56 -13.93
N VAL A 303 27.21 15.80 -12.88
CA VAL A 303 26.40 16.25 -11.75
C VAL A 303 27.27 17.01 -10.75
N ALA A 304 26.98 18.29 -10.56
CA ALA A 304 27.76 19.12 -9.63
C ALA A 304 27.50 18.75 -8.16
N THR A 305 28.55 18.59 -7.36
CA THR A 305 28.42 18.41 -5.90
C THR A 305 28.19 19.76 -5.23
N LEU A 306 27.15 19.87 -4.39
CA LEU A 306 26.91 21.06 -3.57
C LEU A 306 27.53 20.88 -2.18
N SER A 307 28.23 21.91 -1.71
CA SER A 307 28.68 21.99 -0.32
C SER A 307 27.55 22.36 0.64
N LYS A 308 27.80 22.22 1.96
CA LYS A 308 26.85 22.60 3.02
C LYS A 308 26.46 24.08 2.95
N GLU A 309 27.44 24.91 2.62
CA GLU A 309 27.36 26.36 2.49
C GLU A 309 26.62 26.74 1.22
N GLU A 310 26.96 26.10 0.08
CA GLU A 310 26.26 26.32 -1.19
C GLU A 310 24.77 25.99 -1.07
N VAL A 311 24.41 24.86 -0.46
CA VAL A 311 23.00 24.48 -0.31
C VAL A 311 22.23 25.47 0.57
N ARG A 312 22.83 25.97 1.64
CA ARG A 312 22.21 27.02 2.48
C ARG A 312 22.00 28.32 1.72
N ALA A 313 23.03 28.78 1.02
CA ALA A 313 22.95 29.96 0.15
C ALA A 313 21.83 29.81 -0.90
N LEU A 314 21.76 28.65 -1.57
CA LEU A 314 20.70 28.34 -2.51
C LEU A 314 19.32 28.31 -1.83
N ALA A 315 19.19 27.71 -0.64
CA ALA A 315 17.92 27.69 0.10
C ALA A 315 17.43 29.11 0.44
N ASP A 316 18.35 30.02 0.79
CA ASP A 316 18.07 31.42 1.10
C ASP A 316 17.87 32.30 -0.15
N GLY A 317 17.90 31.71 -1.35
CA GLY A 317 17.59 32.39 -2.61
C GLY A 317 18.80 33.00 -3.33
N GLN A 318 20.04 32.76 -2.85
CA GLN A 318 21.27 33.20 -3.53
C GLN A 318 21.54 32.32 -4.75
N ARG A 319 20.82 32.57 -5.85
CA ARG A 319 20.77 31.71 -7.04
C ARG A 319 21.04 32.51 -8.30
N ALA A 320 22.28 32.48 -8.79
CA ALA A 320 22.67 33.13 -10.05
C ALA A 320 22.08 32.44 -11.29
N GLN A 321 21.85 31.12 -11.21
CA GLN A 321 21.20 30.32 -12.24
C GLN A 321 20.23 29.31 -11.60
N GLY A 322 19.36 28.72 -12.41
CA GLY A 322 18.47 27.67 -11.91
C GLY A 322 19.28 26.44 -11.50
N THR A 323 18.89 25.76 -10.42
CA THR A 323 19.56 24.53 -9.96
C THR A 323 18.55 23.41 -9.80
N LEU A 324 18.72 22.34 -10.57
CA LEU A 324 18.08 21.05 -10.33
C LEU A 324 18.96 20.26 -9.35
N ALA A 325 18.49 20.03 -8.14
CA ALA A 325 19.23 19.31 -7.11
C ALA A 325 18.55 18.00 -6.73
N VAL A 326 19.32 16.93 -6.62
CA VAL A 326 18.91 15.69 -5.96
C VAL A 326 19.43 15.68 -4.51
N LEU A 327 18.51 15.65 -3.56
CA LEU A 327 18.80 15.39 -2.15
C LEU A 327 18.84 13.87 -1.97
N TYR A 328 20.02 13.31 -1.74
CA TYR A 328 20.22 11.86 -1.72
C TYR A 328 20.87 11.38 -0.43
N ALA A 329 20.85 10.07 -0.27
CA ALA A 329 21.64 9.34 0.70
C ALA A 329 22.38 8.21 -0.03
N PRO A 330 23.69 7.98 0.21
CA PRO A 330 24.47 6.97 -0.50
C PRO A 330 23.92 5.54 -0.35
N TRP A 331 23.36 5.22 0.82
CA TRP A 331 22.75 3.92 1.13
C TRP A 331 21.38 3.72 0.49
N CYS A 332 20.76 4.75 -0.09
CA CYS A 332 19.39 4.66 -0.58
C CYS A 332 19.33 3.98 -1.97
N PRO A 333 18.64 2.83 -2.09
CA PRO A 333 18.56 2.10 -3.36
C PRO A 333 17.79 2.89 -4.44
N PHE A 334 16.87 3.76 -4.04
CA PHE A 334 16.15 4.62 -4.99
C PHE A 334 17.06 5.71 -5.60
N CYS A 335 18.04 6.21 -4.84
CA CYS A 335 19.06 7.12 -5.36
C CYS A 335 20.00 6.40 -6.33
N GLN A 336 20.46 5.21 -5.93
CA GLN A 336 21.36 4.38 -6.74
C GLN A 336 20.75 4.03 -8.10
N ARG A 337 19.45 3.69 -8.15
CA ARG A 337 18.77 3.32 -9.41
C ARG A 337 18.63 4.46 -10.42
N MET A 338 18.65 5.72 -9.97
CA MET A 338 18.56 6.87 -10.86
C MET A 338 19.94 7.44 -11.25
N GLU A 339 21.04 6.84 -10.80
CA GLU A 339 22.40 7.35 -11.01
C GLU A 339 22.69 7.61 -12.50
N ALA A 340 22.46 6.63 -13.36
CA ALA A 340 22.69 6.74 -14.80
C ALA A 340 21.80 7.78 -15.49
N ALA A 341 20.50 7.80 -15.18
CA ALA A 341 19.55 8.75 -15.79
C ALA A 341 19.85 10.20 -15.38
N TYR A 342 20.25 10.42 -14.14
CA TYR A 342 20.57 11.76 -13.64
C TYR A 342 21.92 12.26 -14.17
N GLU A 343 22.88 11.35 -14.38
CA GLU A 343 24.15 11.65 -15.07
C GLU A 343 23.90 12.08 -16.52
N GLU A 344 23.10 11.32 -17.26
CA GLU A 344 22.75 11.64 -18.64
C GLU A 344 22.02 12.99 -18.74
N LEU A 345 21.09 13.26 -17.83
CA LEU A 345 20.40 14.54 -17.74
C LEU A 345 21.37 15.70 -17.51
N ALA A 346 22.33 15.53 -16.60
CA ALA A 346 23.35 16.53 -16.33
C ALA A 346 24.21 16.82 -17.57
N ALA A 347 24.57 15.79 -18.32
CA ALA A 347 25.27 15.94 -19.59
C ALA A 347 24.42 16.66 -20.65
N GLN A 348 23.12 16.34 -20.76
CA GLN A 348 22.20 17.02 -21.70
C GLN A 348 21.98 18.50 -21.38
N LEU A 349 22.02 18.87 -20.10
CA LEU A 349 21.83 20.25 -19.63
C LEU A 349 23.14 21.02 -19.45
N ALA A 350 24.29 20.39 -19.71
CA ALA A 350 25.59 21.03 -19.61
C ALA A 350 25.69 22.26 -20.53
N GLY A 351 26.17 23.38 -19.99
CA GLY A 351 26.23 24.66 -20.70
C GLY A 351 24.88 25.38 -20.84
N GLY A 352 23.79 24.82 -20.30
CA GLY A 352 22.49 25.49 -20.20
C GLY A 352 22.36 26.42 -19.00
N ASN A 353 21.15 26.96 -18.80
CA ASN A 353 20.82 27.87 -17.67
C ASN A 353 20.45 27.12 -16.38
N VAL A 354 20.47 25.79 -16.39
CA VAL A 354 20.11 24.94 -15.25
C VAL A 354 21.32 24.12 -14.85
N ARG A 355 21.84 24.37 -13.64
CA ARG A 355 22.86 23.51 -13.01
C ARG A 355 22.19 22.23 -12.56
N VAL A 356 22.68 21.07 -12.98
CA VAL A 356 22.28 19.78 -12.39
C VAL A 356 23.26 19.45 -11.29
N ALA A 357 22.74 19.18 -10.10
CA ALA A 357 23.54 19.07 -8.89
C ALA A 357 23.02 17.98 -7.94
N LYS A 358 23.86 17.59 -6.99
CA LYS A 358 23.56 16.65 -5.91
C LYS A 358 23.91 17.26 -4.55
N TYR A 359 23.17 16.83 -3.53
CA TYR A 359 23.51 17.10 -2.13
C TYR A 359 23.26 15.87 -1.27
N GLN A 360 24.28 15.46 -0.52
CA GLN A 360 24.17 14.38 0.44
C GLN A 360 23.41 14.90 1.67
N ALA A 361 22.12 14.62 1.72
CA ALA A 361 21.20 15.19 2.69
C ALA A 361 20.95 14.28 3.90
N ASP A 362 21.47 13.04 3.92
CA ASP A 362 21.36 12.16 5.10
C ASP A 362 22.17 12.64 6.30
N ILE A 363 23.22 13.43 6.08
CA ILE A 363 24.02 14.08 7.12
C ILE A 363 23.52 15.48 7.52
N ASP A 364 22.45 16.01 6.90
CA ASP A 364 21.88 17.35 7.16
C ASP A 364 20.34 17.35 7.06
N ARG A 365 19.71 16.27 7.55
CA ARG A 365 18.29 15.97 7.30
C ARG A 365 17.31 17.03 7.81
N GLU A 366 17.56 17.57 9.00
CA GLU A 366 16.67 18.56 9.64
C GLU A 366 16.57 19.82 8.79
N PHE A 367 17.72 20.39 8.43
CA PHE A 367 17.79 21.53 7.53
C PHE A 367 17.11 21.26 6.18
N CYS A 368 17.41 20.13 5.54
CA CYS A 368 16.79 19.78 4.26
C CYS A 368 15.27 19.57 4.37
N ASN A 369 14.76 19.05 5.50
CA ASN A 369 13.34 18.88 5.72
C ASN A 369 12.62 20.23 5.79
N GLU A 370 13.18 21.14 6.58
CA GLU A 370 12.60 22.46 6.83
C GLU A 370 12.72 23.40 5.63
N LYS A 371 13.88 23.41 4.96
CA LYS A 371 14.19 24.41 3.93
C LYS A 371 14.04 23.91 2.51
N LEU A 372 14.15 22.60 2.28
CA LEU A 372 14.20 22.02 0.93
C LEU A 372 13.14 20.93 0.70
N GLN A 373 12.13 20.85 1.58
CA GLN A 373 10.99 19.94 1.45
C GLN A 373 11.39 18.44 1.41
N LEU A 374 12.53 18.08 2.00
CA LEU A 374 12.97 16.68 2.13
C LEU A 374 12.06 15.93 3.10
N LYS A 375 11.34 14.89 2.65
CA LYS A 375 10.66 13.95 3.56
C LYS A 375 11.31 12.57 3.50
N THR A 376 11.64 12.08 2.31
CA THR A 376 12.45 10.85 2.11
C THR A 376 13.44 10.99 0.94
N PHE A 377 14.26 9.95 0.73
CA PHE A 377 15.26 9.94 -0.32
C PHE A 377 14.85 9.09 -1.54
N PRO A 378 15.30 9.49 -2.75
CA PRO A 378 15.78 10.84 -3.09
C PRO A 378 14.60 11.81 -3.19
N THR A 379 14.87 13.07 -2.85
CA THR A 379 13.98 14.20 -3.13
C THR A 379 14.64 15.05 -4.23
N ILE A 380 13.95 15.25 -5.35
CA ILE A 380 14.44 16.08 -6.46
C ILE A 380 13.72 17.43 -6.38
N ILE A 381 14.48 18.51 -6.43
CA ILE A 381 13.96 19.88 -6.36
C ILE A 381 14.55 20.73 -7.47
N TYR A 382 13.76 21.66 -7.97
CA TYR A 382 14.19 22.75 -8.82
C TYR A 382 14.17 24.05 -8.01
N LEU A 383 15.31 24.75 -8.05
CA LEU A 383 15.56 26.02 -7.40
C LEU A 383 15.70 27.09 -8.51
N PRO A 384 14.63 27.86 -8.82
CA PRO A 384 14.69 28.85 -9.89
C PRO A 384 15.68 29.98 -9.56
N ALA A 385 16.31 30.54 -10.58
CA ALA A 385 17.16 31.73 -10.43
C ALA A 385 16.35 32.91 -9.87
N ASN A 386 16.99 33.77 -9.06
CA ASN A 386 16.36 34.97 -8.48
C ASN A 386 15.05 34.72 -7.71
N SER A 387 14.88 33.52 -7.14
CA SER A 387 13.69 33.14 -6.37
C SER A 387 14.08 32.37 -5.13
N THR A 388 13.29 32.46 -4.07
CA THR A 388 13.40 31.62 -2.87
C THR A 388 12.58 30.33 -2.99
N GLN A 389 11.71 30.22 -4.00
CA GLN A 389 10.81 29.08 -4.16
C GLN A 389 11.56 27.76 -4.34
N VAL A 390 11.06 26.71 -3.69
CA VAL A 390 11.54 25.34 -3.87
C VAL A 390 10.45 24.57 -4.59
N ILE A 391 10.70 24.16 -5.83
CA ILE A 391 9.73 23.44 -6.65
C ILE A 391 10.11 21.97 -6.61
N LYS A 392 9.33 21.16 -5.89
CA LYS A 392 9.56 19.73 -5.78
C LYS A 392 9.13 18.99 -7.04
N TYR A 393 9.95 18.03 -7.47
CA TYR A 393 9.60 17.15 -8.59
C TYR A 393 8.40 16.27 -8.22
N PRO A 394 7.29 16.33 -8.97
CA PRO A 394 6.04 15.68 -8.55
C PRO A 394 5.93 14.21 -8.96
N SER A 395 6.81 13.72 -9.84
CA SER A 395 6.69 12.40 -10.47
C SER A 395 7.61 11.34 -9.86
N GLU A 396 7.19 10.09 -9.96
CA GLU A 396 7.98 8.92 -9.56
C GLU A 396 8.90 8.41 -10.67
N ARG A 397 8.59 8.76 -11.92
CA ARG A 397 9.44 8.44 -13.06
C ARG A 397 10.68 9.32 -13.05
N ARG A 398 11.86 8.71 -13.02
CA ARG A 398 13.15 9.42 -12.88
C ARG A 398 14.10 9.07 -14.03
N ASP A 399 13.53 8.68 -15.17
CA ASP A 399 14.26 8.57 -16.43
C ASP A 399 14.62 9.97 -16.97
N THR A 400 15.64 9.99 -17.83
CA THR A 400 16.21 11.20 -18.42
C THR A 400 15.16 12.02 -19.16
N GLU A 401 14.27 11.37 -19.91
CA GLU A 401 13.24 12.03 -20.72
C GLU A 401 12.25 12.80 -19.83
N THR A 402 11.69 12.14 -18.81
CA THR A 402 10.70 12.76 -17.92
C THR A 402 11.32 13.91 -17.12
N LEU A 403 12.54 13.74 -16.61
CA LEU A 403 13.23 14.80 -15.88
C LEU A 403 13.56 15.99 -16.79
N SER A 404 14.04 15.74 -18.01
CA SER A 404 14.32 16.77 -19.01
C SER A 404 13.07 17.56 -19.39
N MET A 405 11.95 16.88 -19.62
CA MET A 405 10.65 17.49 -19.91
C MET A 405 10.17 18.36 -18.74
N TRP A 406 10.30 17.87 -17.50
CA TRP A 406 9.92 18.66 -16.33
C TRP A 406 10.77 19.91 -16.19
N VAL A 407 12.10 19.80 -16.29
CA VAL A 407 13.02 20.95 -16.20
C VAL A 407 12.67 21.99 -17.25
N LYS A 408 12.45 21.60 -18.51
CA LYS A 408 12.01 22.52 -19.59
C LYS A 408 10.73 23.26 -19.23
N THR A 409 9.76 22.53 -18.67
CA THR A 409 8.46 23.08 -18.25
C THR A 409 8.60 24.09 -17.11
N VAL A 410 9.36 23.76 -16.05
CA VAL A 410 9.47 24.64 -14.86
C VAL A 410 10.49 25.76 -15.01
N ALA A 411 11.51 25.57 -15.84
CA ALA A 411 12.52 26.58 -16.15
C ALA A 411 12.11 27.52 -17.31
N GLY A 412 10.99 27.23 -18.00
CA GLY A 412 10.43 28.08 -19.05
C GLY A 412 11.22 28.10 -20.35
N LYS A 413 11.66 26.93 -20.84
CA LYS A 413 12.31 26.81 -22.16
C LYS A 413 11.73 25.68 -23.01
#